data_AF-A0AAV9GGX7-F1
#
_entry.id   AF-A0AAV9GGX7-F1
#
_cell.length_a   1.000
_cell.length_b   1.000
_cell.length_c   1.000
_cell.angle_alpha   90.00
_cell.angle_beta   90.00
_cell.angle_gamma   90.00
#
_symmetry.space_group_name_H-M   'P 1'
#
loop_
_entity.id
_entity.type
_entity.pdbx_description
1 polymer ?
#
loop_
_entity_poly.entity_id
_entity_poly.type
_entity_poly.pdbx_seq_one_letter_code
_entity_poly.pdbx_strand_id
1 'polypeptide(L)'
;MTTQTPTTHLPPNLSPDSIDTLTELTAILTRLRASQTASASSTIPPPAAGSVTGTTPLPSSSLQSGTFGVKELPAATDNLKHKLQRARAAVRTLPDVARSVEQQERDIAELEARRREQLAMLARIKAVGLEQSKGEDGERMID
;
A
#
# COMPACT_ATOMS: atom_id res chain seq x y z
N MET A 1 -19.92 -4.09 -24.35
CA MET A 1 -18.77 -3.34 -23.82
C MET A 1 -18.86 -3.39 -22.30
N THR A 2 -17.99 -4.16 -21.66
CA THR A 2 -18.08 -4.50 -20.23
C THR A 2 -17.45 -3.39 -19.40
N THR A 3 -18.27 -2.57 -18.72
CA THR A 3 -17.79 -1.56 -17.76
C THR A 3 -17.46 -2.26 -16.45
N GLN A 4 -16.22 -2.72 -16.31
CA GLN A 4 -15.69 -3.23 -15.06
C GLN A 4 -15.51 -2.05 -14.09
N THR A 5 -16.31 -2.01 -13.03
CA THR A 5 -16.06 -1.19 -11.84
C THR A 5 -14.73 -1.62 -11.24
N PRO A 6 -13.71 -0.76 -11.11
CA PRO A 6 -12.54 -1.12 -10.33
C PRO A 6 -12.93 -0.97 -8.86
N THR A 7 -13.32 -2.07 -8.23
CA THR A 7 -13.05 -2.24 -6.82
C THR A 7 -11.55 -2.00 -6.64
N THR A 8 -11.18 -1.09 -5.74
CA THR A 8 -9.79 -0.80 -5.34
C THR A 8 -9.19 -2.03 -4.67
N HIS A 9 -9.00 -3.09 -5.43
CA HIS A 9 -8.29 -4.27 -4.98
C HIS A 9 -6.82 -3.94 -5.21
N LEU A 10 -6.13 -3.56 -4.14
CA LEU A 10 -4.67 -3.67 -4.13
C LEU A 10 -4.34 -5.07 -4.66
N PRO A 11 -3.40 -5.19 -5.61
CA PRO A 11 -3.07 -6.49 -6.14
C PRO A 11 -2.60 -7.35 -4.96
N PRO A 12 -2.91 -8.66 -4.94
CA PRO A 12 -2.79 -9.51 -3.75
C PRO A 12 -1.35 -9.62 -3.20
N ASN A 13 -0.38 -9.14 -3.97
CA ASN A 13 1.03 -9.06 -3.66
C ASN A 13 1.50 -7.69 -3.12
N LEU A 14 0.62 -6.68 -3.01
CA LEU A 14 0.87 -5.40 -2.35
C LEU A 14 0.16 -5.38 -0.99
N SER A 15 0.91 -5.72 0.06
CA SER A 15 0.55 -5.42 1.44
C SER A 15 1.29 -4.15 1.89
N PRO A 16 0.72 -3.30 2.77
CA PRO A 16 1.41 -2.14 3.33
C PRO A 16 2.79 -2.48 3.92
N ASP A 17 2.92 -3.67 4.50
CA ASP A 17 4.17 -4.22 5.05
C ASP A 17 5.26 -4.49 3.99
N SER A 18 4.89 -4.62 2.71
CA SER A 18 5.85 -4.76 1.61
C SER A 18 6.47 -3.41 1.21
N ILE A 19 5.87 -2.30 1.62
CA ILE A 19 6.33 -0.93 1.33
C ILE A 19 7.06 -0.36 2.56
N ASP A 20 6.64 -0.72 3.77
CA ASP A 20 7.31 -0.32 5.01
C ASP A 20 8.61 -1.10 5.25
N THR A 21 9.67 -0.63 4.61
CA THR A 21 11.03 -1.18 4.74
C THR A 21 11.89 -0.40 5.74
N LEU A 22 11.35 0.68 6.31
CA LEU A 22 12.10 1.63 7.14
C LEU A 22 12.49 0.99 8.47
N THR A 23 11.58 0.24 9.08
CA THR A 23 11.82 -0.48 10.34
C THR A 23 12.93 -1.53 10.18
N GLU A 24 12.92 -2.30 9.09
CA GLU A 24 13.95 -3.30 8.79
C GLU A 24 15.32 -2.66 8.53
N LEU A 25 15.37 -1.60 7.72
CA LEU A 25 16.59 -0.83 7.46
C LEU A 25 17.18 -0.26 8.75
N THR A 26 16.34 0.33 9.60
CA THR A 26 16.76 0.92 10.87
C THR A 26 17.33 -0.15 11.81
N ALA A 27 16.71 -1.33 11.84
CA ALA A 27 17.20 -2.46 12.63
C ALA A 27 18.56 -3.00 12.12
N ILE A 28 18.75 -3.10 10.80
CA ILE A 28 20.03 -3.52 10.20
C ILE A 28 21.11 -2.47 10.47
N LEU A 29 20.82 -1.18 10.28
CA LEU A 29 21.78 -0.10 10.51
C LEU A 29 22.17 0.04 11.99
N THR A 30 21.21 -0.13 12.92
CA THR A 30 21.48 -0.09 14.36
C THR A 30 22.43 -1.21 14.78
N ARG A 31 22.22 -2.42 14.25
CA ARG A 31 23.13 -3.57 14.48
C ARG A 31 24.51 -3.37 13.85
N LEU A 32 24.58 -2.85 12.63
CA LEU A 32 25.85 -2.54 11.98
C LEU A 32 26.64 -1.47 12.75
N ARG A 33 25.96 -0.43 13.25
CA ARG A 33 26.58 0.61 14.08
C ARG A 33 27.12 0.02 15.38
N ALA A 34 26.33 -0.83 16.06
CA ALA A 34 26.77 -1.52 17.28
C ALA A 34 28.01 -2.40 17.04
N SER A 35 28.08 -3.10 15.91
CA SER A 35 29.25 -3.90 15.53
C SER A 35 30.50 -3.04 15.27
N GLN A 36 30.35 -1.88 14.60
CA GLN A 36 31.47 -0.97 14.37
C GLN A 36 32.02 -0.37 15.67
N THR A 37 31.14 0.00 16.61
CA THR A 37 31.56 0.51 17.92
C THR A 37 32.24 -0.56 18.78
N ALA A 38 31.83 -1.82 18.68
CA ALA A 38 32.48 -2.93 19.38
C ALA A 38 33.87 -3.26 18.81
N SER A 39 34.06 -3.12 17.49
CA SER A 39 35.37 -3.27 16.86
C SER A 39 36.34 -2.13 17.21
N ALA A 40 35.83 -0.91 17.43
CA ALA A 40 36.64 0.23 17.86
C ALA A 40 37.08 0.15 19.34
N SER A 41 36.27 -0.48 20.22
CA SER A 41 36.60 -0.64 21.64
C SER A 41 37.59 -1.77 21.95
N SER A 42 38.01 -2.54 20.95
CA SER A 42 38.93 -3.68 21.12
C SER A 42 40.41 -3.28 21.33
N THR A 43 40.71 -1.98 21.46
CA THR A 43 42.08 -1.47 21.71
C THR A 43 42.32 -1.01 23.14
N ILE A 44 41.36 -1.18 24.05
CA ILE A 44 41.52 -0.81 25.46
C ILE A 44 41.36 -2.08 26.32
N PRO A 45 42.39 -2.52 27.07
CA PRO A 45 42.24 -3.65 27.99
C PRO A 45 41.19 -3.32 29.05
N PRO A 46 40.37 -4.29 29.50
CA PRO A 46 39.35 -4.03 30.51
C PRO A 46 40.02 -3.70 31.85
N PRO A 47 39.61 -2.63 32.56
CA PRO A 47 39.90 -2.54 33.98
C PRO A 47 39.06 -3.59 34.72
N ALA A 48 39.67 -4.19 35.74
CA ALA A 48 39.08 -5.22 36.56
C ALA A 48 37.73 -4.81 37.18
N ALA A 49 36.92 -5.83 37.46
CA ALA A 49 35.59 -5.78 38.04
C ALA A 49 35.40 -4.72 39.14
N GLY A 50 34.40 -3.85 38.94
CA GLY A 50 33.92 -2.89 39.92
C GLY A 50 32.41 -2.75 39.82
N SER A 51 31.72 -3.22 40.85
CA SER A 51 30.27 -3.11 41.08
C SER A 51 29.77 -1.66 40.92
N VAL A 52 28.74 -1.45 40.08
CA VAL A 52 27.83 -0.30 40.17
C VAL A 52 26.39 -0.73 39.91
N THR A 53 25.52 -0.26 40.80
CA THR A 53 24.13 -0.63 41.01
C THR A 53 23.19 0.33 40.27
N GLY A 54 22.14 -0.22 39.65
CA GLY A 54 20.95 0.52 39.21
C GLY A 54 20.95 0.97 37.75
N THR A 55 20.14 0.30 36.92
CA THR A 55 19.01 0.85 36.14
C THR A 55 18.37 -0.30 35.35
N THR A 56 17.08 -0.53 35.62
CA THR A 56 16.02 -1.15 34.79
C THR A 56 16.42 -2.24 33.76
N PRO A 57 15.91 -3.48 33.89
CA PRO A 57 16.07 -4.48 32.83
C PRO A 57 15.24 -4.06 31.61
N LEU A 58 15.92 -3.65 30.54
CA LEU A 58 15.33 -3.56 29.21
C LEU A 58 14.89 -4.99 28.82
N PRO A 59 13.68 -5.19 28.25
CA PRO A 59 13.21 -6.53 27.95
C PRO A 59 14.20 -7.22 27.00
N SER A 60 14.73 -8.34 27.47
CA SER A 60 15.51 -9.30 26.70
C SER A 60 14.66 -9.85 25.56
N SER A 61 14.55 -9.10 24.47
CA SER A 61 14.16 -9.69 23.20
C SER A 61 15.36 -10.47 22.71
N SER A 62 15.22 -11.79 22.71
CA SER A 62 16.14 -12.81 22.25
C SER A 62 16.43 -12.74 20.74
N LEU A 63 16.81 -11.57 20.23
CA LEU A 63 17.37 -11.40 18.90
C LEU A 63 18.87 -11.63 19.03
N GLN A 64 19.27 -12.89 18.81
CA GLN A 64 20.62 -13.33 18.45
C GLN A 64 21.64 -12.18 18.40
N SER A 65 22.23 -11.90 19.55
CA SER A 65 23.28 -10.91 19.73
C SER A 65 24.61 -11.45 19.17
N GLY A 66 24.60 -11.85 17.91
CA GLY A 66 25.78 -12.08 17.11
C GLY A 66 26.22 -10.74 16.53
N THR A 67 27.48 -10.39 16.72
CA THR A 67 28.10 -9.21 16.12
C THR A 67 27.82 -9.21 14.62
N PHE A 68 27.09 -8.21 14.11
CA PHE A 68 26.71 -8.17 12.70
C PHE A 68 27.91 -7.75 11.84
N GLY A 69 28.68 -8.73 11.37
CA GLY A 69 29.87 -8.48 10.56
C GLY A 69 29.53 -8.04 9.13
N VAL A 70 30.40 -7.25 8.51
CA VAL A 70 30.24 -6.75 7.13
C VAL A 70 29.98 -7.87 6.10
N LYS A 71 30.44 -9.10 6.40
CA LYS A 71 30.22 -10.30 5.57
C LYS A 71 28.79 -10.83 5.61
N GLU A 72 28.01 -10.55 6.65
CA GLU A 72 26.60 -10.97 6.76
C GLU A 72 25.61 -9.92 6.23
N LEU A 73 26.10 -8.72 5.89
CA LEU A 73 25.30 -7.65 5.29
C LEU A 73 24.55 -8.09 4.03
N PRO A 74 25.15 -8.83 3.07
CA PRO A 74 24.43 -9.30 1.89
C PRO A 74 23.26 -10.22 2.27
N ALA A 75 23.45 -11.13 3.23
CA ALA A 75 22.42 -12.07 3.65
C ALA A 75 21.27 -11.37 4.41
N ALA A 76 21.57 -10.43 5.30
CA ALA A 76 20.52 -9.72 6.04
C ALA A 76 19.76 -8.70 5.18
N THR A 77 20.36 -8.21 4.10
CA THR A 77 19.71 -7.26 3.17
C THR A 77 18.99 -7.95 2.02
N ASP A 78 19.15 -9.27 1.83
CA ASP A 78 18.53 -10.00 0.73
C ASP A 78 16.99 -10.03 0.81
N ASN A 79 16.45 -10.22 2.02
CA ASN A 79 15.01 -10.12 2.25
C ASN A 79 14.46 -8.74 1.88
N LEU A 80 15.19 -7.68 2.25
CA LEU A 80 14.83 -6.32 1.90
C LEU A 80 14.87 -6.08 0.38
N LYS A 81 15.89 -6.62 -0.31
CA LYS A 81 16.00 -6.58 -1.76
C LYS A 81 14.80 -7.25 -2.41
N HIS A 82 14.41 -8.44 -1.96
CA HIS A 82 13.25 -9.16 -2.49
C HIS A 82 11.93 -8.42 -2.22
N LYS A 83 11.75 -7.83 -1.03
CA LYS A 83 10.60 -6.97 -0.71
C LYS A 83 10.51 -5.77 -1.65
N LEU A 84 11.61 -5.04 -1.84
CA LEU A 84 11.66 -3.88 -2.74
C LEU A 84 11.42 -4.25 -4.20
N GLN A 85 11.99 -5.37 -4.67
CA GLN A 85 11.75 -5.86 -6.03
C GLN A 85 10.27 -6.21 -6.25
N ARG A 86 9.66 -6.91 -5.28
CA ARG A 86 8.23 -7.25 -5.32
C ARG A 86 7.36 -6.00 -5.30
N ALA A 87 7.63 -5.05 -4.40
CA ALA A 87 6.92 -3.79 -4.32
C ALA A 87 7.02 -3.00 -5.64
N ARG A 88 8.21 -2.88 -6.23
CA ARG A 88 8.40 -2.20 -7.54
C ARG A 88 7.66 -2.90 -8.68
N ALA A 89 7.64 -4.22 -8.71
CA ALA A 89 6.91 -4.97 -9.72
C ALA A 89 5.40 -4.74 -9.59
N ALA A 90 4.89 -4.77 -8.36
CA ALA A 90 3.47 -4.64 -8.11
C ALA A 90 2.95 -3.19 -8.25
N VAL A 91 3.77 -2.19 -7.92
CA VAL A 91 3.45 -0.78 -8.20
C VAL A 91 3.31 -0.54 -9.70
N ARG A 92 4.10 -1.20 -10.53
CA ARG A 92 3.97 -1.10 -11.99
C ARG A 92 2.70 -1.75 -12.55
N THR A 93 2.10 -2.67 -11.81
CA THR A 93 0.84 -3.32 -12.20
C THR A 93 -0.40 -2.58 -11.72
N LEU A 94 -0.23 -1.56 -10.86
CA LEU A 94 -1.36 -0.78 -10.38
C LEU A 94 -1.95 0.07 -11.53
N PRO A 95 -3.29 0.09 -11.68
CA PRO A 95 -3.93 0.97 -12.64
C PRO A 95 -3.65 2.43 -12.25
N ASP A 96 -3.54 3.28 -13.27
CA ASP A 96 -3.46 4.74 -13.12
C ASP A 96 -2.27 5.30 -12.36
N VAL A 97 -1.23 4.51 -12.09
CA VAL A 97 0.05 5.00 -11.52
C VAL A 97 0.76 5.99 -12.44
N ALA A 98 0.54 5.90 -13.75
CA ALA A 98 1.12 6.83 -14.72
C ALA A 98 0.29 8.11 -14.90
N ARG A 99 -0.91 8.19 -14.32
CA ARG A 99 -1.81 9.34 -14.47
C ARG A 99 -1.76 10.22 -13.22
N SER A 100 -1.80 11.53 -13.44
CA SER A 100 -1.89 12.48 -12.33
C SER A 100 -3.31 12.50 -11.75
N VAL A 101 -3.43 12.93 -10.48
CA VAL A 101 -4.71 13.04 -9.79
C VAL A 101 -5.63 14.01 -10.54
N GLU A 102 -5.10 15.13 -11.02
CA GLU A 102 -5.88 16.14 -11.74
C GLU A 102 -6.46 15.59 -13.06
N GLN A 103 -5.74 14.69 -13.73
CA GLN A 103 -6.26 14.03 -14.92
C GLN A 103 -7.41 13.08 -14.56
N GLN A 104 -7.25 12.29 -13.50
CA GLN A 104 -8.30 11.38 -13.03
C GLN A 104 -9.56 12.15 -12.61
N GLU A 105 -9.40 13.29 -11.93
CA GLU A 105 -10.52 14.14 -11.53
C GLU A 105 -11.28 14.72 -12.73
N ARG A 106 -10.56 15.15 -13.78
CA ARG A 106 -11.20 15.60 -15.04
C ARG A 106 -11.97 14.47 -15.70
N ASP A 107 -11.37 13.29 -15.80
CA ASP A 107 -12.01 12.10 -16.39
C ASP A 107 -13.27 11.72 -15.59
N ILE A 108 -13.22 11.76 -14.26
CA ILE A 108 -14.38 11.51 -13.38
C ILE A 108 -15.49 12.52 -13.68
N ALA A 109 -15.16 13.81 -13.75
CA ALA A 109 -16.15 14.86 -14.03
C ALA A 109 -16.85 14.67 -15.38
N GLU A 110 -16.10 14.29 -16.42
CA GLU A 110 -16.64 13.98 -17.74
C GLU A 110 -17.56 12.75 -17.70
N LEU A 111 -17.12 11.66 -17.04
CA LEU A 111 -17.89 10.43 -16.91
C LEU A 111 -19.19 10.66 -16.12
N GLU A 112 -19.14 11.48 -15.07
CA GLU A 112 -20.33 11.87 -14.30
C GLU A 112 -21.29 12.74 -15.12
N ALA A 113 -20.77 13.64 -15.97
CA ALA A 113 -21.59 14.42 -16.89
C ALA A 113 -22.34 13.51 -17.87
N ARG A 114 -21.62 12.57 -18.49
CA ARG A 114 -22.22 11.59 -19.39
C ARG A 114 -23.24 10.71 -18.68
N ARG A 115 -22.98 10.29 -17.43
CA ARG A 115 -23.95 9.55 -16.61
C ARG A 115 -25.23 10.35 -16.39
N ARG A 116 -25.12 11.65 -16.06
CA ARG A 116 -26.28 12.52 -15.88
C ARG A 116 -27.13 12.63 -17.13
N GLU A 117 -26.50 12.78 -18.30
CA GLU A 117 -27.19 12.81 -19.59
C GLU A 117 -27.93 11.49 -19.87
N GLN A 118 -27.28 10.35 -19.65
CA GLN A 118 -27.89 9.03 -19.82
C GLN A 118 -29.09 8.84 -18.89
N LEU A 119 -28.98 9.24 -17.62
CA LEU A 119 -30.09 9.17 -16.68
C LEU A 119 -31.25 10.08 -17.10
N ALA A 120 -30.97 11.29 -17.59
CA ALA A 120 -32.00 12.19 -18.11
C ALA A 120 -32.71 11.61 -19.34
N MET A 121 -31.98 10.97 -20.25
CA MET A 121 -32.56 10.26 -21.40
C MET A 121 -33.45 9.11 -20.95
N LEU A 122 -32.99 8.27 -20.02
CA LEU A 122 -33.80 7.18 -19.46
C LEU A 122 -35.06 7.70 -18.78
N ALA A 123 -35.00 8.83 -18.08
CA ALA A 123 -36.17 9.46 -17.48
C ALA A 123 -37.18 9.91 -18.54
N ARG A 124 -36.72 10.48 -19.67
CA ARG A 124 -37.61 10.85 -20.79
C ARG A 124 -38.26 9.62 -21.43
N ILE A 125 -37.49 8.55 -21.67
CA ILE A 125 -38.03 7.30 -22.24
C ILE A 125 -39.08 6.71 -21.30
N LYS A 126 -38.83 6.69 -19.99
CA LYS A 126 -39.82 6.25 -19.00
C LYS A 126 -41.09 7.10 -19.05
N ALA A 127 -40.97 8.43 -19.07
CA ALA A 127 -42.13 9.32 -19.13
C ALA A 127 -42.99 9.07 -20.38
N VAL A 128 -42.37 8.93 -21.55
CA VAL A 128 -43.10 8.62 -22.80
C VAL A 128 -43.78 7.26 -22.73
N GLY A 129 -43.12 6.24 -22.15
CA GLY A 129 -43.72 4.91 -21.96
C GLY A 129 -44.93 4.93 -21.02
N LEU A 130 -44.91 5.74 -19.96
CA LEU A 130 -46.07 5.91 -19.07
C LEU A 130 -47.24 6.59 -19.80
N GLU A 131 -46.98 7.63 -20.60
CA GLU A 131 -48.03 8.32 -21.36
C GLU A 131 -48.66 7.41 -22.43
N GLN A 132 -47.85 6.58 -23.09
CA GLN A 132 -48.35 5.58 -24.07
C GLN A 132 -49.25 4.53 -23.40
N SER A 133 -48.83 3.97 -22.26
CA SER A 133 -49.65 3.01 -21.50
C SER A 133 -50.97 3.60 -21.04
N LYS A 134 -50.98 4.86 -20.59
CA LYS A 134 -52.20 5.52 -20.12
C LYS A 134 -53.19 5.83 -21.26
N GLY A 135 -52.70 6.08 -22.46
CA GLY A 135 -53.53 6.26 -23.66
C GLY A 135 -54.21 4.96 -24.11
N GLU A 136 -53.47 3.85 -24.11
CA GLU A 136 -53.98 2.53 -24.51
C GLU A 136 -55.07 2.00 -23.56
N ASP A 137 -54.94 2.24 -22.25
CA ASP A 137 -55.97 1.86 -21.26
C ASP A 137 -57.23 2.74 -21.35
N GLY A 138 -57.08 4.02 -21.73
CA GLY A 138 -58.20 4.94 -21.95
C GLY A 138 -59.00 4.60 -23.20
N GLU A 139 -58.35 4.14 -24.27
CA GLU A 139 -58.97 3.81 -25.56
C GLU A 139 -59.73 2.47 -25.51
N ARG A 140 -59.28 1.48 -24.73
CA ARG A 140 -60.00 0.19 -24.53
C ARG A 140 -61.26 0.28 -23.66
N MET A 141 -61.51 1.41 -23.02
CA MET A 141 -62.65 1.60 -22.12
C MET A 141 -63.85 2.29 -22.77
N ILE A 142 -63.72 2.68 -24.05
CA ILE A 142 -64.72 3.43 -24.83
C ILE A 142 -65.40 2.58 -25.93
N ASP A 143 -64.98 1.32 -26.09
CA ASP A 143 -65.61 0.29 -26.94
C ASP A 143 -66.33 -0.77 -26.09
#